data_AF-A0A6G1SDA1-F1
#
_entry.id   AF-A0A6G1SDA1-F1
#
_cell.length_a   1.000
_cell.length_b   1.000
_cell.length_c   1.000
_cell.angle_alpha   90.00
_cell.angle_beta   90.00
_cell.angle_gamma   90.00
#
_symmetry.space_group_name_H-M   'P 1'
#
loop_
_entity.id
_entity.type
_entity.pdbx_description
1 polymer ?
#
loop_
_entity_poly.entity_id
_entity_poly.type
_entity_poly.pdbx_seq_one_letter_code
_entity_poly.pdbx_strand_id
1 'polypeptide(L)'
;SLSGSGLSRSRFFHFGGPRRRTHTARMVNNRIPSVFSKTYVTPRRPYEKARLDQELKIIGEYGLRNKREVWRVKYTLAKIRKAARELLTLEEKDQRRLFEGNALL
;
A
#
# COMPACT_ATOMS: atom_id res chain seq x y z
N SER A 1 -27.73 -11.78 65.75
CA SER A 1 -28.67 -10.79 65.17
C SER A 1 -28.10 -10.35 63.83
N LEU A 2 -28.41 -11.08 62.76
CA LEU A 2 -29.45 -10.76 61.78
C LEU A 2 -29.22 -9.44 61.01
N SER A 3 -29.18 -9.62 59.69
CA SER A 3 -29.60 -8.74 58.59
C SER A 3 -28.52 -8.00 57.78
N GLY A 4 -28.71 -8.06 56.46
CA GLY A 4 -27.94 -7.31 55.44
C GLY A 4 -27.57 -8.14 54.20
N SER A 5 -28.48 -8.93 53.64
CA SER A 5 -29.09 -8.69 52.30
C SER A 5 -28.11 -8.48 51.14
N GLY A 6 -28.03 -9.49 50.26
CA GLY A 6 -27.32 -9.41 49.00
C GLY A 6 -27.99 -8.53 47.96
N LEU A 7 -27.20 -8.10 46.99
CA LEU A 7 -27.66 -7.61 45.70
C LEU A 7 -26.67 -8.08 44.62
N SER A 8 -27.10 -9.16 43.96
CA SER A 8 -26.56 -9.64 42.69
C SER A 8 -26.76 -8.55 41.63
N ARG A 9 -25.66 -8.05 41.04
CA ARG A 9 -25.71 -7.16 39.86
C ARG A 9 -25.18 -7.90 38.64
N SER A 10 -26.11 -8.64 38.03
CA SER A 10 -26.40 -8.67 36.60
C SER A 10 -25.26 -8.35 35.62
N ARG A 11 -24.86 -9.42 34.92
CA ARG A 11 -24.40 -9.43 33.52
C ARG A 11 -25.06 -8.32 32.69
N PHE A 12 -24.24 -7.49 32.06
CA PHE A 12 -24.64 -6.73 30.87
C PHE A 12 -23.58 -6.90 29.79
N PHE A 13 -23.76 -7.95 28.99
CA PHE A 13 -23.18 -8.07 27.66
C PHE A 13 -23.68 -6.89 26.82
N HIS A 14 -22.81 -5.94 26.50
CA HIS A 14 -23.09 -4.94 25.48
C HIS A 14 -22.61 -5.48 24.13
N PHE A 15 -23.53 -6.15 23.45
CA PHE A 15 -23.49 -6.42 22.02
C PHE A 15 -23.29 -5.10 21.26
N GLY A 16 -22.09 -4.89 20.72
CA GLY A 16 -21.82 -3.81 19.76
C GLY A 16 -22.46 -4.14 18.41
N GLY A 17 -23.68 -3.66 18.18
CA GLY A 17 -24.42 -3.83 16.93
C GLY A 17 -23.72 -3.24 15.70
N PRO A 18 -24.03 -3.73 14.49
CA PRO A 18 -23.35 -3.34 13.26
C PRO A 18 -23.68 -1.90 12.86
N ARG A 19 -22.63 -1.10 12.63
CA ARG A 19 -22.75 0.27 12.10
C ARG A 19 -23.47 0.25 10.75
N ARG A 20 -24.49 1.11 10.67
CA ARG A 20 -25.40 1.35 9.55
C ARG A 20 -24.65 1.45 8.22
N ARG A 21 -24.98 0.55 7.28
CA ARG A 21 -24.65 0.69 5.85
C ARG A 21 -25.44 1.89 5.31
N THR A 22 -24.76 2.98 5.00
CA THR A 22 -25.32 4.05 4.18
C THR A 22 -25.44 3.52 2.75
N HIS A 23 -26.68 3.33 2.29
CA HIS A 23 -27.00 3.10 0.88
C HIS A 23 -26.74 4.42 0.12
N THR A 24 -25.52 4.62 -0.35
CA THR A 24 -25.24 5.69 -1.32
C THR A 24 -25.68 5.22 -2.70
N ALA A 25 -26.53 6.03 -3.32
CA ALA A 25 -27.17 5.79 -4.61
C ALA A 25 -26.21 5.28 -5.70
N ARG A 26 -26.69 4.28 -6.43
CA ARG A 26 -26.09 3.73 -7.65
C ARG A 26 -26.16 4.79 -8.75
N MET A 27 -25.10 5.57 -8.94
CA MET A 27 -24.98 6.49 -10.07
C MET A 27 -24.45 5.75 -11.31
N VAL A 28 -24.95 6.18 -12.46
CA VAL A 28 -25.07 5.49 -13.75
C VAL A 28 -23.77 5.25 -14.55
N ASN A 29 -23.78 4.13 -15.29
CA ASN A 29 -22.91 3.72 -16.43
C ASN A 29 -21.50 3.13 -16.17
N ASN A 30 -21.45 1.96 -15.52
CA ASN A 30 -20.28 1.05 -15.52
C ASN A 30 -20.11 0.25 -16.83
N ARG A 31 -20.13 0.88 -18.01
CA ARG A 31 -19.98 0.14 -19.30
C ARG A 31 -18.52 -0.15 -19.66
N ILE A 32 -17.57 0.48 -18.98
CA ILE A 32 -16.13 0.26 -19.17
C ILE A 32 -15.50 0.09 -17.78
N PRO A 33 -14.83 -1.03 -17.49
CA PRO A 33 -14.09 -1.16 -16.25
C PRO A 33 -12.88 -0.21 -16.26
N SER A 34 -12.87 0.77 -15.37
CA SER A 34 -11.71 1.64 -15.18
C SER A 34 -10.69 0.96 -14.27
N VAL A 35 -9.47 0.76 -14.80
CA VAL A 35 -8.37 0.15 -14.05
C VAL A 35 -7.60 1.24 -13.32
N PHE A 36 -7.77 1.30 -12.00
CA PHE A 36 -6.97 2.16 -11.12
C PHE A 36 -5.78 1.37 -10.56
N SER A 37 -4.59 1.97 -10.56
CA SER A 37 -3.38 1.32 -10.07
C SER A 37 -2.65 2.15 -9.01
N LYS A 38 -1.97 1.45 -8.08
CA LYS A 38 -1.11 2.10 -7.09
C LYS A 38 0.23 2.47 -7.73
N THR A 39 0.65 3.71 -7.51
CA THR A 39 1.88 4.30 -8.08
C THR A 39 3.04 4.40 -7.10
N TYR A 40 2.83 4.05 -5.82
CA TYR A 40 3.85 4.14 -4.77
C TYR A 40 3.57 3.11 -3.68
N VAL A 41 4.60 2.80 -2.90
CA VAL A 41 4.50 1.94 -1.72
C VAL A 41 5.07 2.69 -0.52
N THR A 42 4.42 2.58 0.62
CA THR A 42 4.88 3.19 1.87
C THR A 42 6.01 2.36 2.49
N PRO A 43 7.08 3.01 2.97
CA PRO A 43 8.16 2.33 3.69
C PRO A 43 7.63 1.54 4.89
N ARG A 44 8.20 0.36 5.15
CA ARG A 44 7.80 -0.50 6.28
C ARG A 44 8.05 0.15 7.64
N ARG A 45 9.14 0.90 7.77
CA ARG A 45 9.54 1.61 9.00
C ARG A 45 9.35 3.12 8.79
N PRO A 46 8.34 3.75 9.43
CA PRO A 46 8.06 5.16 9.23
C PRO A 46 9.18 6.09 9.72
N TYR A 47 9.76 5.84 10.89
CA TYR A 47 10.65 6.78 11.60
C TYR A 47 12.12 6.36 11.59
N GLU A 48 12.64 6.04 10.41
CA GLU A 48 14.05 5.69 10.23
C GLU A 48 14.86 6.93 9.81
N LYS A 49 15.71 7.43 10.70
CA LYS A 49 16.47 8.68 10.50
C LYS A 49 17.27 8.67 9.19
N ALA A 50 18.06 7.62 8.94
CA ALA A 50 18.87 7.49 7.73
C ALA A 50 18.03 7.59 6.43
N ARG A 51 16.84 6.98 6.40
CA ARG A 51 15.91 7.09 5.26
C ARG A 51 15.37 8.51 5.10
N LEU A 52 14.99 9.15 6.21
CA LEU A 52 14.44 10.50 6.19
C LEU A 52 15.45 11.51 5.67
N ASP A 53 16.69 11.44 6.14
CA ASP A 53 17.79 12.31 5.74
C ASP A 53 18.12 12.14 4.24
N GLN A 54 18.20 10.90 3.76
CA GLN A 54 18.42 10.62 2.33
C GLN A 54 17.28 11.14 1.46
N GLU A 55 16.03 10.94 1.88
CA GLU A 55 14.87 11.47 1.15
C GLU A 55 14.84 12.99 1.12
N LEU A 56 15.21 13.67 2.22
CA LEU A 56 15.28 15.12 2.27
C LEU A 56 16.37 15.66 1.35
N LYS A 57 17.53 15.01 1.29
CA LYS A 57 18.60 15.37 0.35
C LYS A 57 18.10 15.33 -1.10
N ILE A 58 17.48 14.22 -1.52
CA ILE A 58 16.93 14.06 -2.88
C ILE A 58 15.86 15.12 -3.15
N ILE A 59 14.98 15.39 -2.18
CA ILE A 59 13.94 16.40 -2.32
C ILE A 59 14.55 17.79 -2.53
N GLY A 60 15.58 18.14 -1.76
CA GLY A 60 16.27 19.43 -1.90
C GLY A 60 17.04 19.56 -3.21
N GLU A 61 17.71 18.50 -3.65
CA GLU A 61 18.52 18.48 -4.87
C GLU A 61 17.67 18.62 -6.15
N TYR A 62 16.52 17.96 -6.19
CA TYR A 62 15.64 17.95 -7.37
C TYR A 62 14.39 18.83 -7.22
N GLY A 63 14.25 19.61 -6.14
CA GLY A 63 13.14 20.54 -5.92
C GLY A 63 11.76 19.87 -5.81
N LEU A 64 11.68 18.67 -5.21
CA LEU A 64 10.44 17.90 -5.12
C LEU A 64 9.49 18.50 -4.07
N ARG A 65 8.17 18.40 -4.29
CA ARG A 65 7.19 18.99 -3.35
C ARG A 65 6.91 18.08 -2.17
N ASN A 66 6.86 16.76 -2.40
CA ASN A 66 6.40 15.78 -1.42
C ASN A 66 7.22 14.48 -1.46
N LYS A 67 7.39 13.82 -0.30
CA LYS A 67 8.02 12.48 -0.19
C LYS A 67 7.37 11.41 -1.08
N ARG A 68 6.08 11.57 -1.40
CA ARG A 68 5.35 10.66 -2.30
C ARG A 68 5.95 10.62 -3.70
N GLU A 69 6.53 11.72 -4.18
CA GLU A 69 7.19 11.79 -5.50
C GLU A 69 8.43 10.89 -5.51
N VAL A 70 9.26 10.99 -4.47
CA VAL A 70 10.39 10.08 -4.25
C VAL A 70 9.92 8.62 -4.21
N TRP A 71 8.84 8.33 -3.48
CA TRP A 71 8.32 6.95 -3.37
C TRP A 71 7.76 6.40 -4.67
N ARG A 72 7.20 7.25 -5.54
CA ARG A 72 6.75 6.84 -6.89
C ARG A 72 7.93 6.42 -7.76
N VAL A 73 8.99 7.23 -7.79
CA VAL A 73 10.20 6.90 -8.56
C VAL A 73 10.85 5.63 -8.02
N LYS A 74 10.98 5.50 -6.69
CA LYS A 74 11.48 4.27 -6.06
C LYS A 74 10.64 3.04 -6.42
N TYR A 75 9.32 3.20 -6.49
CA TYR A 75 8.41 2.10 -6.87
C TYR A 75 8.58 1.69 -8.34
N THR A 76 8.67 2.65 -9.26
CA THR A 76 8.93 2.37 -10.68
C THR A 76 10.28 1.67 -10.87
N LEU A 77 11.33 2.19 -10.22
CA LEU A 77 12.66 1.57 -10.25
C LEU A 77 12.63 0.14 -9.69
N ALA A 78 11.90 -0.09 -8.60
CA ALA A 78 11.75 -1.43 -8.02
C ALA A 78 11.08 -2.42 -8.99
N LYS A 79 10.10 -1.97 -9.79
CA LYS A 79 9.45 -2.81 -10.83
C LYS A 79 10.44 -3.18 -11.94
N ILE A 80 11.14 -2.19 -12.50
CA ILE A 80 12.13 -2.41 -13.56
C ILE A 80 13.22 -3.38 -13.07
N ARG A 81 13.75 -3.14 -11.86
CA ARG A 81 14.76 -4.03 -11.26
C ARG A 81 14.22 -5.44 -10.99
N LYS A 82 12.94 -5.61 -10.66
CA LYS A 82 12.33 -6.93 -10.46
C LYS A 82 12.22 -7.68 -11.79
N ALA A 83 11.72 -7.02 -12.83
CA ALA A 83 11.63 -7.60 -14.17
C ALA A 83 13.02 -8.02 -14.67
N ALA A 84 14.02 -7.14 -14.55
CA ALA A 84 15.40 -7.49 -14.92
C ALA A 84 15.94 -8.71 -14.14
N ARG A 85 15.70 -8.80 -12.82
CA ARG A 85 16.12 -9.99 -12.05
C ARG A 85 15.45 -11.28 -12.52
N GLU A 86 14.18 -11.24 -12.87
CA GLU A 86 13.46 -12.41 -13.39
C GLU A 86 14.05 -12.85 -14.74
N LEU A 87 14.32 -11.91 -15.65
CA LEU A 87 14.89 -12.22 -16.96
C LEU A 87 16.33 -12.75 -16.88
N LEU A 88 17.15 -12.24 -15.95
CA LEU A 88 18.53 -12.68 -15.77
C LEU A 88 18.64 -14.11 -15.19
N THR A 89 17.57 -14.65 -14.58
CA THR A 89 17.55 -16.05 -14.14
C THR A 89 17.28 -17.05 -15.26
N LEU A 90 16.71 -16.60 -16.38
CA LEU A 90 16.44 -17.43 -17.55
C LEU A 90 17.71 -17.60 -18.40
N GLU A 91 17.75 -18.67 -19.20
CA GLU A 91 18.84 -18.90 -20.14
C GLU A 91 18.89 -17.80 -21.21
N GLU A 92 20.09 -17.51 -21.73
CA GLU A 92 20.31 -16.41 -22.70
C GLU A 92 19.53 -16.59 -24.01
N LYS A 93 19.21 -17.83 -24.38
CA LYS A 93 18.47 -18.17 -25.60
C LYS A 93 16.96 -18.23 -25.40
N ASP A 94 16.46 -18.01 -24.18
CA ASP A 94 15.04 -18.02 -23.91
C ASP A 94 14.36 -16.85 -24.65
N GLN A 95 13.32 -17.17 -25.42
CA GLN A 95 12.53 -16.22 -26.19
C GLN A 95 11.97 -15.10 -25.31
N ARG A 96 11.59 -15.41 -24.05
CA ARG A 96 11.08 -14.40 -23.10
C ARG A 96 12.16 -13.41 -22.70
N ARG A 97 13.39 -13.89 -22.45
CA ARG A 97 14.53 -13.03 -22.12
C ARG A 97 14.91 -12.13 -23.28
N LEU A 98 14.92 -12.65 -24.51
CA LEU A 98 15.21 -11.85 -25.70
C LEU A 98 14.14 -10.77 -25.94
N PHE A 99 12.86 -11.12 -25.85
CA PHE A 99 11.77 -10.19 -26.12
C PHE A 99 11.59 -9.16 -25.00
N GLU A 100 11.34 -9.63 -23.76
CA GLU A 100 11.10 -8.73 -22.62
C GLU A 100 12.38 -7.99 -22.21
N GLY A 101 13.56 -8.59 -22.40
CA GLY A 101 14.84 -7.95 -22.10
C GLY A 101 15.14 -6.78 -23.03
N ASN A 102 14.93 -6.94 -24.34
CA ASN A 102 15.05 -5.84 -25.30
C ASN A 102 14.04 -4.73 -25.04
N ALA A 103 12.85 -5.05 -24.53
CA ALA A 103 11.84 -4.04 -24.18
C ALA A 103 12.17 -3.23 -22.91
N LEU A 104 13.14 -3.67 -22.10
CA LEU A 104 13.56 -2.97 -20.88
C LEU A 104 14.77 -2.02 -21.10
N LEU A 105 15.40 -2.06 -22.27
CA LEU A 105 16.57 -1.28 -22.66
C LEU A 105 16.19 -0.17 -23.64
#